data_AF-A0A972YR67-F1
#
_entry.id   AF-A0A972YR67-F1
#
_cell.length_a   1.000
_cell.length_b   1.000
_cell.length_c   1.000
_cell.angle_alpha   90.00
_cell.angle_beta   90.00
_cell.angle_gamma   90.00
#
_symmetry.space_group_name_H-M   'P 1'
#
loop_
_entity.id
_entity.type
_entity.pdbx_description
1 polymer ?
#
loop_
_entity_poly.entity_id
_entity_poly.type
_entity_poly.pdbx_seq_one_letter_code
_entity_poly.pdbx_strand_id
1 'polypeptide(L)'
;MFQQGQIKSFDFYQQLATSFIENKGFSIGLIPKIKTNNTLNFFTPALQIEGNFSKIDHQKCNVLHYLFTNNQSVSSIHPPFNYVRSMMLFGSNEALRDGLCQRNQQNLTPIEAYLFTNKNLTPLANHELTAFLALIEIERKQQEVDKANYSFVIQEVSELCRSQAQLTNDDLQRIMLIATYYMTSIKQVVSDMH
;
A
#
# COMPACT_ATOMS: atom_id res chain seq x y z
N MET A 1 13.03 -30.46 16.78
CA MET A 1 14.31 -29.72 16.92
C MET A 1 14.28 -28.56 15.94
N PHE A 2 14.23 -27.33 16.43
CA PHE A 2 14.32 -26.12 15.61
C PHE A 2 15.79 -25.88 15.24
N GLN A 3 16.10 -25.76 13.94
CA GLN A 3 17.44 -25.42 13.47
C GLN A 3 17.73 -23.92 13.68
N GLN A 4 18.48 -23.61 14.74
CA GLN A 4 18.89 -22.26 15.15
C GLN A 4 20.07 -21.67 14.32
N GLY A 5 20.20 -22.02 13.04
CA GLY A 5 21.41 -21.75 12.24
C GLY A 5 21.36 -20.57 11.26
N GLN A 6 20.17 -20.11 10.83
CA GLN A 6 20.05 -19.16 9.70
C GLN A 6 19.82 -17.69 10.11
N ILE A 7 19.49 -17.42 11.38
CA ILE A 7 19.04 -16.10 11.85
C ILE A 7 20.20 -15.08 11.96
N LYS A 8 21.43 -15.55 12.22
CA LYS A 8 22.59 -14.66 12.44
C LYS A 8 23.01 -13.83 11.22
N SER A 9 22.73 -14.29 10.00
CA SER A 9 23.11 -13.56 8.78
C SER A 9 22.09 -12.49 8.40
N PHE A 10 20.78 -12.74 8.58
CA PHE A 10 19.74 -11.76 8.24
C PHE A 10 19.89 -10.49 9.06
N ASP A 11 19.97 -10.61 10.39
CA ASP A 11 20.09 -9.47 11.29
C ASP A 11 21.39 -8.69 11.02
N PHE A 12 22.49 -9.40 10.77
CA PHE A 12 23.77 -8.79 10.40
C PHE A 12 23.66 -7.98 9.10
N TYR A 13 23.07 -8.54 8.04
CA TYR A 13 22.91 -7.83 6.77
C TYR A 13 21.92 -6.67 6.86
N GLN A 14 20.85 -6.81 7.65
CA GLN A 14 19.90 -5.72 7.91
C GLN A 14 20.59 -4.56 8.65
N GLN A 15 21.36 -4.85 9.70
CA GLN A 15 22.12 -3.85 10.44
C GLN A 15 23.17 -3.18 9.54
N LEU A 16 23.89 -3.97 8.74
CA LEU A 16 24.88 -3.46 7.80
C LEU A 16 24.23 -2.53 6.77
N ALA A 17 23.12 -2.95 6.14
CA ALA A 17 22.39 -2.13 5.18
C ALA A 17 21.83 -0.85 5.82
N THR A 18 21.29 -0.95 7.04
CA THR A 18 20.79 0.20 7.79
C THR A 18 21.89 1.20 8.08
N SER A 19 23.05 0.75 8.57
CA SER A 19 24.22 1.60 8.82
C SER A 19 24.74 2.26 7.55
N PHE A 20 24.77 1.53 6.42
CA PHE A 20 25.15 2.14 5.14
C PHE A 20 24.17 3.23 4.70
N ILE A 21 22.86 3.00 4.82
CA ILE A 21 21.82 3.97 4.46
C ILE A 21 21.88 5.20 5.37
N GLU A 22 22.11 5.01 6.67
CA GLU A 22 22.30 6.11 7.62
C GLU A 22 23.49 6.99 7.25
N ASN A 23 24.61 6.38 6.84
CA ASN A 23 25.84 7.11 6.50
C ASN A 23 25.86 7.70 5.08
N LYS A 24 25.18 7.09 4.11
CA LYS A 24 25.23 7.46 2.68
C LYS A 24 23.93 8.05 2.14
N GLY A 25 22.87 7.99 2.93
CA GLY A 25 21.53 8.36 2.53
C GLY A 25 20.78 7.21 1.84
N PHE A 26 19.45 7.26 1.97
CA PHE A 26 18.55 6.32 1.31
C PHE A 26 18.48 6.57 -0.19
N SER A 27 18.85 5.56 -0.98
CA SER A 27 18.88 5.64 -2.44
C SER A 27 17.48 5.59 -3.04
N ILE A 28 17.19 6.52 -3.96
CA ILE A 28 15.96 6.53 -4.76
C ILE A 28 15.78 5.20 -5.52
N GLY A 29 16.87 4.60 -6.01
CA GLY A 29 16.81 3.33 -6.73
C GLY A 29 16.35 2.13 -5.89
N LEU A 30 16.35 2.27 -4.55
CA LEU A 30 15.89 1.24 -3.63
C LEU A 30 14.36 1.26 -3.45
N ILE A 31 13.72 2.43 -3.60
CA ILE A 31 12.26 2.62 -3.43
C ILE A 31 11.44 1.55 -4.19
N PRO A 32 11.58 1.36 -5.52
CA PRO A 32 10.79 0.39 -6.27
C PRO A 32 11.15 -1.07 -6.00
N LYS A 33 12.23 -1.33 -5.23
CA LYS A 33 12.64 -2.69 -4.85
C LYS A 33 11.96 -3.15 -3.56
N ILE A 34 11.50 -2.22 -2.71
CA ILE A 34 10.79 -2.53 -1.47
C ILE A 34 9.30 -2.69 -1.76
N LYS A 35 8.93 -3.86 -2.28
CA LYS A 35 7.56 -4.14 -2.74
C LYS A 35 6.96 -5.44 -2.20
N THR A 36 7.69 -6.13 -1.33
CA THR A 36 7.26 -7.39 -0.68
C THR A 36 7.42 -7.29 0.83
N ASN A 37 6.76 -8.17 1.58
CA ASN A 37 6.91 -8.27 3.04
C ASN A 37 8.36 -8.51 3.45
N ASN A 38 9.09 -9.36 2.72
CA ASN A 38 10.49 -9.67 3.02
C ASN A 38 11.38 -8.44 2.84
N THR A 39 11.24 -7.72 1.72
CA THR A 39 12.01 -6.51 1.46
C THR A 39 11.61 -5.38 2.41
N LEU A 40 10.33 -5.25 2.74
CA LEU A 40 9.85 -4.26 3.70
C LEU A 40 10.46 -4.55 5.07
N ASN A 41 10.27 -5.75 5.59
CA ASN A 41 10.80 -6.16 6.88
C ASN A 41 12.32 -5.98 6.96
N PHE A 42 13.06 -6.33 5.90
CA PHE A 42 14.51 -6.15 5.83
C PHE A 42 14.91 -4.66 5.90
N PHE A 43 14.20 -3.77 5.22
CA PHE A 43 14.54 -2.35 5.18
C PHE A 43 13.80 -1.48 6.21
N THR A 44 12.88 -2.03 7.01
CA THR A 44 12.12 -1.25 8.01
C THR A 44 13.00 -0.39 8.91
N PRO A 45 14.10 -0.91 9.52
CA PRO A 45 14.96 -0.06 10.37
C PRO A 45 15.53 1.14 9.60
N ALA A 46 15.97 0.91 8.36
CA ALA A 46 16.48 1.98 7.50
C ALA A 46 15.39 2.97 7.06
N LEU A 47 14.17 2.51 6.83
CA LEU A 47 13.04 3.37 6.47
C LEU A 47 12.56 4.26 7.62
N GLN A 48 12.78 3.83 8.86
CA GLN A 48 12.46 4.60 10.07
C GLN A 48 13.45 5.75 10.33
N ILE A 49 14.63 5.74 9.68
CA ILE A 49 15.63 6.81 9.79
C ILE A 49 15.21 8.01 8.94
N GLU A 50 15.35 9.22 9.48
CA GLU A 50 15.34 10.51 8.74
C GLU A 50 14.26 10.65 7.67
N GLY A 51 13.03 10.24 7.99
CA GLY A 51 11.90 10.38 7.08
C GLY A 51 11.99 9.56 5.79
N ASN A 52 12.78 8.49 5.77
CA ASN A 52 12.97 7.69 4.55
C ASN A 52 11.68 7.08 4.00
N PHE A 53 10.63 6.86 4.82
CA PHE A 53 9.31 6.47 4.35
C PHE A 53 8.62 7.48 3.42
N SER A 54 8.89 8.78 3.56
CA SER A 54 8.28 9.83 2.72
C SER A 54 9.12 10.16 1.48
N LYS A 55 10.30 9.57 1.33
CA LYS A 55 11.12 9.75 0.12
C LYS A 55 10.42 9.20 -1.10
N ILE A 56 10.51 9.97 -2.17
CA ILE A 56 9.91 9.68 -3.47
C ILE A 56 10.98 9.45 -4.52
N ASP A 57 10.61 8.67 -5.55
CA ASP A 57 11.41 8.51 -6.75
C ASP A 57 11.01 9.50 -7.85
N HIS A 58 11.56 9.28 -9.06
CA HIS A 58 11.26 10.11 -10.22
C HIS A 58 9.78 10.05 -10.66
N GLN A 59 9.04 9.00 -10.28
CA GLN A 59 7.60 8.85 -10.53
C GLN A 59 6.74 9.50 -9.42
N LYS A 60 7.38 10.19 -8.47
CA LYS A 60 6.78 10.68 -7.21
C LYS A 60 6.19 9.54 -6.37
N CYS A 61 6.62 8.30 -6.61
CA CYS A 61 6.20 7.14 -5.84
C CYS A 61 7.15 6.95 -4.66
N ASN A 62 6.58 6.69 -3.49
CA ASN A 62 7.34 6.21 -2.33
C ASN A 62 7.20 4.69 -2.18
N VAL A 63 7.78 4.15 -1.12
CA VAL A 63 7.76 2.71 -0.82
C VAL A 63 6.32 2.16 -0.70
N LEU A 64 5.39 2.93 -0.13
CA LEU A 64 4.00 2.47 0.05
C LEU A 64 3.28 2.29 -1.28
N HIS A 65 3.52 3.15 -2.27
CA HIS A 65 2.97 2.98 -3.61
C HIS A 65 3.38 1.61 -4.16
N TYR A 66 4.69 1.34 -4.22
CA TYR A 66 5.18 0.08 -4.78
C TYR A 66 4.77 -1.15 -3.98
N LEU A 67 4.70 -1.03 -2.66
CA LEU A 67 4.27 -2.10 -1.78
C LEU A 67 2.80 -2.44 -1.98
N PHE A 68 1.93 -1.43 -2.13
CA PHE A 68 0.49 -1.65 -2.29
C PHE A 68 0.11 -2.04 -3.72
N THR A 69 0.85 -1.59 -4.74
CA THR A 69 0.59 -1.93 -6.15
C THR A 69 1.38 -3.12 -6.66
N ASN A 70 2.03 -3.89 -5.78
CA ASN A 70 2.84 -5.04 -6.22
C ASN A 70 1.96 -6.20 -6.71
N ASN A 71 1.66 -6.19 -8.00
CA ASN A 71 0.82 -7.18 -8.68
C ASN A 71 1.59 -8.44 -9.14
N GLN A 72 2.74 -8.75 -8.54
CA GLN A 72 3.65 -9.78 -9.09
C GLN A 72 3.17 -11.23 -8.95
N SER A 73 2.00 -11.51 -8.37
CA SER A 73 1.32 -12.79 -8.57
C SER A 73 -0.15 -12.71 -8.22
N VAL A 74 -1.01 -13.36 -9.01
CA VAL A 74 -2.43 -13.63 -8.70
C VAL A 74 -2.56 -14.55 -7.46
N SER A 75 -1.47 -15.19 -7.03
CA SER A 75 -1.41 -15.99 -5.81
C SER A 75 -1.21 -15.12 -4.55
N SER A 76 -2.29 -14.91 -3.80
CA SER A 76 -2.41 -14.71 -2.34
C SER A 76 -1.51 -13.73 -1.58
N ILE A 77 -0.56 -13.03 -2.21
CA ILE A 77 0.28 -12.04 -1.53
C ILE A 77 -0.50 -10.72 -1.52
N HIS A 78 -1.38 -10.59 -0.55
CA HIS A 78 -1.99 -9.30 -0.24
C HIS A 78 -0.93 -8.32 0.26
N PRO A 79 -1.07 -7.01 -0.02
CA PRO A 79 -0.21 -6.01 0.59
C PRO A 79 -0.27 -6.10 2.12
N PRO A 80 0.84 -5.79 2.82
CA PRO A 80 0.92 -5.94 4.27
C PRO A 80 0.31 -4.73 5.00
N PHE A 81 -0.97 -4.46 4.78
CA PHE A 81 -1.69 -3.36 5.42
C PHE A 81 -1.63 -3.46 6.94
N ASN A 82 -1.77 -4.66 7.51
CA ASN A 82 -1.72 -4.85 8.96
C ASN A 82 -0.34 -4.54 9.55
N TYR A 83 0.74 -4.88 8.86
CA TYR A 83 2.09 -4.53 9.29
C TYR A 83 2.30 -3.01 9.20
N VAL A 84 1.92 -2.38 8.09
CA VAL A 84 2.03 -0.92 7.90
C VAL A 84 1.22 -0.16 8.97
N ARG A 85 -0.03 -0.57 9.22
CA ARG A 85 -0.85 -0.01 10.30
C ARG A 85 -0.16 -0.14 11.65
N SER A 86 0.40 -1.32 11.96
CA SER A 86 1.07 -1.55 13.23
C SER A 86 2.29 -0.62 13.39
N MET A 87 3.06 -0.40 12.33
CA MET A 87 4.16 0.58 12.36
C MET A 87 3.68 2.01 12.61
N MET A 88 2.52 2.42 12.08
CA MET A 88 1.96 3.76 12.32
C MET A 88 1.43 3.96 13.74
N LEU A 89 0.95 2.89 14.40
CA LEU A 89 0.37 2.96 15.74
C LEU A 89 1.44 2.87 16.85
N PHE A 90 2.51 2.10 16.62
CA PHE A 90 3.50 1.80 17.65
C PHE A 90 4.88 2.43 17.39
N GLY A 91 5.13 2.91 16.17
CA GLY A 91 6.28 3.74 15.87
C GLY A 91 5.81 5.19 15.72
N SER A 92 6.44 6.12 16.44
CA SER A 92 6.29 7.56 16.16
C SER A 92 6.89 7.87 14.77
N ASN A 93 6.14 7.56 13.72
CA ASN A 93 6.61 7.57 12.34
C ASN A 93 5.74 8.49 11.50
N GLU A 94 5.91 9.79 11.74
CA GLU A 94 5.23 10.86 10.99
C GLU A 94 5.52 10.73 9.50
N ALA A 95 6.76 10.42 9.12
CA ALA A 95 7.13 10.21 7.73
C ALA A 95 6.40 9.05 7.04
N LEU A 96 6.01 8.00 7.78
CA LEU A 96 5.17 6.93 7.25
C LEU A 96 3.73 7.41 7.03
N ARG A 97 3.20 8.28 7.90
CA ARG A 97 1.89 8.93 7.69
C ARG A 97 1.93 9.92 6.53
N ASP A 98 2.99 10.71 6.41
CA ASP A 98 3.20 11.62 5.28
C ASP A 98 3.34 10.83 3.98
N GLY A 99 4.08 9.71 4.03
CA GLY A 99 4.19 8.78 2.91
C GLY A 99 2.84 8.19 2.49
N LEU A 100 1.93 7.93 3.43
CA LEU A 100 0.57 7.47 3.10
C LEU A 100 -0.25 8.55 2.38
N CYS A 101 0.08 9.83 2.58
CA CYS A 101 -0.65 10.95 1.98
C CYS A 101 -0.01 11.43 0.65
N GLN A 102 1.24 11.07 0.40
CA GLN A 102 1.97 11.47 -0.81
C GLN A 102 1.23 11.03 -2.08
N ARG A 103 0.99 11.98 -3.00
CA ARG A 103 0.44 11.70 -4.33
C ARG A 103 1.55 11.43 -5.34
N ASN A 104 1.39 10.41 -6.17
CA ASN A 104 2.30 10.11 -7.27
C ASN A 104 2.09 11.04 -8.49
N GLN A 105 2.79 10.76 -9.60
CA GLN A 105 2.61 11.51 -10.85
C GLN A 105 1.19 11.44 -11.45
N GLN A 106 0.43 10.38 -11.17
CA GLN A 106 -0.97 10.23 -11.57
C GLN A 106 -1.94 10.87 -10.57
N ASN A 107 -1.43 11.63 -9.60
CA ASN A 107 -2.21 12.25 -8.52
C ASN A 107 -2.92 11.22 -7.61
N LEU A 108 -2.41 9.99 -7.52
CA LEU A 108 -2.96 8.94 -6.66
C LEU A 108 -2.11 8.81 -5.39
N THR A 109 -2.76 8.68 -4.23
CA THR A 109 -2.12 8.22 -2.98
C THR A 109 -1.80 6.73 -3.06
N PRO A 110 -1.03 6.14 -2.13
CA PRO A 110 -0.82 4.69 -2.07
C PRO A 110 -2.13 3.90 -2.00
N ILE A 111 -3.13 4.37 -1.23
CA ILE A 111 -4.43 3.71 -1.11
C ILE A 111 -5.20 3.79 -2.43
N GLU A 112 -5.25 4.96 -3.06
CA GLU A 112 -5.86 5.12 -4.39
C GLU A 112 -5.17 4.25 -5.42
N ALA A 113 -3.83 4.22 -5.44
CA ALA A 113 -3.04 3.40 -6.34
C ALA A 113 -3.33 1.90 -6.16
N TYR A 114 -3.58 1.43 -4.92
CA TYR A 114 -4.05 0.06 -4.68
C TYR A 114 -5.43 -0.20 -5.26
N LEU A 115 -6.38 0.70 -5.01
CA LEU A 115 -7.75 0.59 -5.51
C LEU A 115 -7.79 0.59 -7.04
N PHE A 116 -6.91 1.39 -7.64
CA PHE A 116 -6.75 1.57 -9.08
C PHE A 116 -6.04 0.39 -9.77
N THR A 117 -4.90 -0.08 -9.25
CA THR A 117 -4.03 -1.03 -9.97
C THR A 117 -4.14 -2.48 -9.54
N ASN A 118 -4.64 -2.80 -8.34
CA ASN A 118 -4.57 -4.18 -7.85
C ASN A 118 -5.52 -5.08 -8.65
N LYS A 119 -4.94 -6.02 -9.39
CA LYS A 119 -5.67 -6.93 -10.28
C LYS A 119 -6.39 -8.05 -9.53
N ASN A 120 -6.02 -8.30 -8.28
CA ASN A 120 -6.67 -9.35 -7.49
C ASN A 120 -8.01 -8.84 -6.92
N LEU A 121 -9.09 -9.51 -7.31
CA LEU A 121 -10.46 -9.25 -6.84
C LEU A 121 -10.85 -10.16 -5.66
N THR A 122 -10.01 -11.11 -5.25
CA THR A 122 -10.28 -11.94 -4.06
C THR A 122 -10.33 -11.05 -2.81
N PRO A 123 -11.29 -11.28 -1.89
CA PRO A 123 -11.37 -10.54 -0.64
C PRO A 123 -10.06 -10.61 0.16
N LEU A 124 -9.70 -9.48 0.77
CA LEU A 124 -8.67 -9.40 1.80
C LEU A 124 -9.04 -10.29 3.00
N ALA A 125 -8.04 -10.93 3.60
CA ALA A 125 -8.21 -11.54 4.92
C ALA A 125 -8.67 -10.49 5.95
N ASN A 126 -9.48 -10.90 6.94
CA ASN A 126 -10.12 -9.97 7.88
C ASN A 126 -9.17 -8.99 8.58
N HIS A 127 -7.96 -9.44 8.93
CA HIS A 127 -6.95 -8.59 9.58
C HIS A 127 -6.37 -7.56 8.61
N GLU A 128 -6.19 -7.91 7.33
CA GLU A 128 -5.75 -6.98 6.28
C GLU A 128 -6.87 -6.01 5.91
N LEU A 129 -8.12 -6.47 5.84
CA LEU A 129 -9.28 -5.60 5.61
C LEU A 129 -9.42 -4.55 6.71
N THR A 130 -9.41 -4.98 7.97
CA THR A 130 -9.51 -4.07 9.12
C THR A 130 -8.35 -3.08 9.12
N ALA A 131 -7.16 -3.55 8.75
CA ALA A 131 -6.01 -2.68 8.66
C ALA A 131 -6.12 -1.65 7.53
N PHE A 132 -6.58 -2.06 6.36
CA PHE A 132 -6.82 -1.17 5.22
C PHE A 132 -7.83 -0.07 5.58
N LEU A 133 -8.94 -0.42 6.22
CA LEU A 133 -9.93 0.56 6.69
C LEU A 133 -9.33 1.56 7.69
N ALA A 134 -8.46 1.11 8.60
CA ALA A 134 -7.75 2.00 9.51
C ALA A 134 -6.75 2.91 8.76
N LEU A 135 -6.07 2.42 7.73
CA LEU A 135 -5.20 3.25 6.89
C LEU A 135 -5.99 4.35 6.17
N ILE A 136 -7.18 4.03 5.64
CA ILE A 136 -8.10 5.05 5.08
C ILE A 136 -8.40 6.12 6.12
N GLU A 137 -8.74 5.71 7.35
CA GLU A 137 -9.05 6.65 8.42
C GLU A 137 -7.84 7.54 8.78
N ILE A 138 -6.64 6.96 8.83
CA ILE A 138 -5.39 7.70 9.09
C ILE A 138 -5.15 8.74 7.99
N GLU A 139 -5.21 8.34 6.72
CA GLU A 139 -5.01 9.23 5.57
C GLU A 139 -6.02 10.39 5.58
N ARG A 140 -7.30 10.08 5.77
CA ARG A 140 -8.39 11.07 5.78
C ARG A 140 -8.30 12.08 6.91
N LYS A 141 -7.63 11.75 8.02
CA LYS A 141 -7.34 12.69 9.09
C LYS A 141 -6.21 13.66 8.74
N GLN A 142 -5.39 13.36 7.73
CA GLN A 142 -4.28 14.21 7.30
C GLN A 142 -4.62 15.05 6.07
N GLN A 143 -5.39 14.52 5.13
CA GLN A 143 -5.71 15.20 3.90
C GLN A 143 -7.12 14.89 3.40
N GLU A 144 -7.66 15.78 2.59
CA GLU A 144 -8.92 15.55 1.89
C GLU A 144 -8.76 14.52 0.78
N VAL A 145 -9.83 13.75 0.56
CA VAL A 145 -9.92 12.80 -0.55
C VAL A 145 -10.19 13.58 -1.83
N ASP A 146 -9.36 13.37 -2.85
CA ASP A 146 -9.55 13.98 -4.16
C ASP A 146 -10.67 13.26 -4.91
N LYS A 147 -11.86 13.88 -4.92
CA LYS A 147 -13.03 13.31 -5.59
C LYS A 147 -12.86 13.20 -7.11
N ALA A 148 -11.94 13.94 -7.72
CA ALA A 148 -11.69 13.84 -9.17
C ALA A 148 -11.14 12.46 -9.57
N ASN A 149 -10.47 11.76 -8.65
CA ASN A 149 -9.93 10.42 -8.91
C ASN A 149 -11.01 9.33 -8.93
N TYR A 150 -12.21 9.61 -8.41
CA TYR A 150 -13.29 8.61 -8.27
C TYR A 150 -13.67 7.98 -9.61
N SER A 151 -13.97 8.79 -10.62
CA SER A 151 -14.42 8.31 -11.93
C SER A 151 -13.36 7.44 -12.62
N PHE A 152 -12.09 7.81 -12.47
CA PHE A 152 -10.98 7.06 -13.03
C PHE A 152 -10.79 5.70 -12.34
N VAL A 153 -10.91 5.65 -11.01
CA VAL A 153 -10.80 4.39 -10.25
C VAL A 153 -11.95 3.43 -10.59
N ILE A 154 -13.20 3.91 -10.64
CA ILE A 154 -14.33 3.02 -10.94
C ILE A 154 -14.29 2.50 -12.38
N GLN A 155 -13.79 3.32 -13.33
CA GLN A 155 -13.67 2.92 -14.73
C GLN A 155 -12.66 1.75 -14.87
N GLU A 156 -11.46 1.87 -14.30
CA GLU A 156 -10.49 0.79 -14.34
C GLU A 156 -10.99 -0.48 -13.64
N VAL A 157 -11.68 -0.35 -12.51
CA VAL A 157 -12.22 -1.52 -11.81
C VAL A 157 -13.36 -2.15 -12.61
N SER A 158 -14.16 -1.37 -13.34
CA SER A 158 -15.19 -1.89 -14.25
C SER A 158 -14.57 -2.63 -15.43
N GLU A 159 -13.51 -2.08 -16.03
CA GLU A 159 -12.72 -2.75 -17.07
C GLU A 159 -12.08 -4.04 -16.55
N LEU A 160 -11.52 -4.03 -15.34
CA LEU A 160 -10.95 -5.20 -14.69
C LEU A 160 -12.01 -6.30 -14.48
N CYS A 161 -13.18 -5.96 -13.94
CA CYS A 161 -14.27 -6.92 -13.73
C CYS A 161 -14.71 -7.56 -15.06
N ARG A 162 -14.88 -6.76 -16.12
CA ARG A 162 -15.18 -7.26 -17.47
C ARG A 162 -14.10 -8.20 -17.99
N SER A 163 -12.82 -7.84 -17.80
CA SER A 163 -11.68 -8.64 -18.26
C SER A 163 -11.56 -10.00 -17.55
N GLN A 164 -12.05 -10.10 -16.31
CA GLN A 164 -12.01 -11.31 -15.49
C GLN A 164 -13.34 -12.07 -15.45
N ALA A 165 -14.34 -11.65 -16.24
CA ALA A 165 -15.70 -12.18 -16.19
C ALA A 165 -16.33 -12.17 -14.78
N GLN A 166 -15.93 -11.20 -13.95
CA GLN A 166 -16.44 -11.01 -12.60
C GLN A 166 -17.67 -10.11 -12.64
N LEU A 167 -18.72 -10.46 -11.87
CA LEU A 167 -19.90 -9.62 -11.73
C LEU A 167 -19.59 -8.38 -10.88
N THR A 168 -19.98 -7.21 -11.38
CA THR A 168 -20.00 -5.96 -10.63
C THR A 168 -21.29 -5.93 -9.79
N ASN A 169 -21.19 -6.20 -8.49
CA ASN A 169 -22.33 -6.17 -7.58
C ASN A 169 -21.92 -5.75 -6.17
N ASP A 170 -22.90 -5.52 -5.30
CA ASP A 170 -22.70 -5.03 -3.93
C ASP A 170 -21.83 -5.96 -3.05
N ASP A 171 -21.63 -7.23 -3.45
CA ASP A 171 -20.84 -8.22 -2.71
C ASP A 171 -19.33 -8.13 -3.00
N LEU A 172 -18.94 -7.43 -4.08
CA LEU A 172 -17.53 -7.29 -4.44
C LEU A 172 -16.81 -6.38 -3.43
N GLN A 173 -15.94 -6.95 -2.59
CA GLN A 173 -15.23 -6.21 -1.54
C GLN A 173 -14.50 -4.95 -2.07
N ARG A 174 -14.00 -4.98 -3.33
CA ARG A 174 -13.39 -3.80 -3.95
C ARG A 174 -14.35 -2.60 -4.03
N ILE A 175 -15.61 -2.84 -4.37
CA ILE A 175 -16.65 -1.80 -4.46
C ILE A 175 -16.94 -1.21 -3.08
N MET A 176 -17.03 -2.06 -2.05
CA MET A 176 -17.15 -1.61 -0.65
C MET A 176 -15.95 -0.73 -0.24
N LEU A 177 -14.73 -1.11 -0.62
CA LEU A 177 -13.52 -0.33 -0.31
C LEU A 177 -13.51 1.02 -1.02
N ILE A 178 -13.89 1.07 -2.30
CA ILE A 178 -14.03 2.32 -3.08
C ILE A 178 -15.10 3.22 -2.45
N ALA A 179 -16.27 2.66 -2.14
CA ALA A 179 -17.37 3.37 -1.49
C ALA A 179 -16.92 3.99 -0.17
N THR A 180 -16.18 3.22 0.64
CA THR A 180 -15.64 3.67 1.92
C THR A 180 -14.61 4.79 1.75
N TYR A 181 -13.66 4.64 0.82
CA TYR A 181 -12.61 5.63 0.57
C TYR A 181 -13.21 6.96 0.07
N TYR A 182 -14.09 6.89 -0.92
CA TYR A 182 -14.73 8.07 -1.52
C TYR A 182 -15.99 8.53 -0.79
N MET A 183 -16.34 7.96 0.36
CA MET A 183 -17.51 8.33 1.17
C MET A 183 -18.81 8.36 0.37
N THR A 184 -19.01 7.37 -0.49
CA THR A 184 -20.23 7.19 -1.27
C THR A 184 -20.90 5.87 -0.88
N SER A 185 -22.12 5.62 -1.37
CA SER A 185 -22.81 4.35 -1.13
C SER A 185 -22.32 3.26 -2.08
N ILE A 186 -22.32 2.00 -1.65
CA ILE A 186 -21.98 0.85 -2.51
C ILE A 186 -22.87 0.84 -3.77
N LYS A 187 -24.18 1.07 -3.59
CA LYS A 187 -25.16 1.16 -4.69
C LYS A 187 -24.81 2.23 -5.72
N GLN A 188 -24.32 3.38 -5.26
CA GLN A 188 -23.89 4.45 -6.17
C GLN A 188 -22.67 4.00 -6.97
N VAL A 189 -21.67 3.37 -6.34
CA VAL A 189 -20.50 2.83 -7.06
C VAL A 189 -20.91 1.80 -8.10
N VAL A 190 -21.80 0.86 -7.76
CA VAL A 190 -22.31 -0.12 -8.73
C VAL A 190 -23.03 0.57 -9.89
N SER A 191 -23.88 1.56 -9.59
CA SER A 191 -24.58 2.34 -10.62
C SER A 191 -23.62 3.08 -11.55
N ASP A 192 -22.54 3.65 -11.02
CA ASP A 192 -21.58 4.46 -11.79
C ASP A 192 -20.58 3.59 -12.59
N MET A 193 -20.52 2.29 -12.32
CA MET A 193 -19.68 1.33 -13.06
C MET A 193 -20.38 0.75 -14.31
N HIS A 194 -21.69 0.96 -14.45
CA HIS A 194 -22.53 0.50 -15.56
C HIS A 194 -22.78 1.60 -16.58
#